data_AF-E0UJA5-F1
#
_entry.id   AF-E0UJA5-F1
#
_cell.length_a   1.000
_cell.length_b   1.000
_cell.length_c   1.000
_cell.angle_alpha   90.00
_cell.angle_beta   90.00
_cell.angle_gamma   90.00
#
_symmetry.space_group_name_H-M   'P 1'
#
loop_
_entity.id
_entity.type
_entity.pdbx_description
1 polymer ?
#
loop_
_entity_poly.entity_id
_entity_poly.type
_entity_poly.pdbx_seq_one_letter_code
_entity_poly.pdbx_strand_id
1 'polypeptide(L)'
;MTTFFPPPPILPFDRFRPSDGLLINAQRWRKAHDYHRQRQNFHYQSLHQPGVVCGLGVTLISPESNEPEQYRDGRGIKLQPGIAIDLKGNPIIVPQAENVQIAVEPPTEEPLTVYLVVSYRDPDELMIREDSEIVREQFRIDVKTKPPSELEVEVCRIWLPPNQPIQLKATDDVFFPGYFNPDFRFRQWATLRPLGTVKIAQIEHDDPQHNVNFPNLDFLVGSSDILYPKLQGIEPVGLINWKGEEQQNEESQGKVRWRASDLEEYDLLYLTGSQLNFSPQQVKALKGYIEHGGVVFVDSLGDNSPITNYVRDLAQRELGTPLKPIARRHPLRRMPFLFGAFPTGGFGQPVNLFCGGGVILATGNIAAVWGLDQQMTISREVLRSAQELGVNILHYAWHRRIMTKLHQASTF
;
A
#
# COMPACT_ATOMS: atom_id res chain seq x y z
N MET A 1 -6.34 1.18 -1.86
CA MET A 1 -5.92 2.42 -1.17
C MET A 1 -4.48 2.19 -0.76
N THR A 2 -3.54 2.91 -1.36
CA THR A 2 -2.10 2.75 -1.11
C THR A 2 -1.64 3.84 -0.17
N THR A 3 -1.99 3.73 1.11
CA THR A 3 -1.61 4.71 2.11
C THR A 3 -0.13 4.54 2.44
N PHE A 4 0.72 5.22 1.66
CA PHE A 4 2.11 5.45 2.02
C PHE A 4 2.14 6.26 3.32
N PHE A 5 2.63 5.66 4.41
CA PHE A 5 2.79 6.35 5.68
C PHE A 5 4.18 6.97 5.76
N PRO A 6 4.33 8.29 5.56
CA PRO A 6 5.63 8.93 5.58
C PRO A 6 6.32 8.72 6.94
N PRO A 7 7.65 8.63 6.96
CA PRO A 7 8.40 8.67 8.21
C PRO A 7 8.20 10.04 8.90
N PRO A 8 8.43 10.12 10.22
CA PRO A 8 8.40 11.40 10.91
C PRO A 8 9.46 12.36 10.34
N PRO A 9 9.25 13.68 10.48
CA PRO A 9 10.19 14.68 10.00
C PRO A 9 11.56 14.53 10.69
N ILE A 10 12.64 14.72 9.93
CA ILE A 10 14.02 14.68 10.44
C ILE A 10 14.36 16.06 11.03
N LEU A 11 13.76 16.36 12.20
CA LEU A 11 13.98 17.61 12.94
C LEU A 11 14.44 17.30 14.38
N PRO A 12 15.39 18.07 14.95
CA PRO A 12 15.79 17.89 16.33
C PRO A 12 14.67 18.29 17.30
N PHE A 13 14.67 17.69 18.49
CA PHE A 13 13.74 18.07 19.55
C PHE A 13 14.34 19.12 20.47
N ASP A 14 13.58 20.19 20.71
CA ASP A 14 13.92 21.20 21.71
C ASP A 14 13.27 20.90 23.05
N ARG A 15 14.08 20.89 24.11
CA ARG A 15 13.61 20.71 25.50
C ARG A 15 14.05 21.86 26.38
N PHE A 16 13.29 22.12 27.44
CA PHE A 16 13.75 23.02 28.48
C PHE A 16 14.98 22.46 29.20
N ARG A 17 15.86 23.39 29.60
CA ARG A 17 16.95 23.13 30.53
C ARG A 17 16.53 23.63 31.92
N PRO A 18 16.16 22.73 32.86
CA PRO A 18 15.88 23.12 34.23
C PRO A 18 17.12 23.76 34.88
N SER A 19 16.91 24.79 35.69
CA SER A 19 17.94 25.46 36.50
C SER A 19 17.31 26.02 37.76
N ASP A 20 18.10 26.21 38.81
CA ASP A 20 17.60 26.74 40.07
C ASP A 20 17.09 28.18 39.89
N GLY A 21 15.97 28.49 40.53
CA GLY A 21 15.28 29.77 40.37
C GLY A 21 14.48 29.91 39.07
N LEU A 22 14.40 28.87 38.22
CA LEU A 22 13.55 28.89 37.04
C LEU A 22 12.07 28.95 37.43
N LEU A 23 11.42 30.10 37.21
CA LEU A 23 9.98 30.27 37.42
C LEU A 23 9.18 29.29 36.53
N ILE A 24 8.31 28.48 37.11
CA ILE A 24 7.36 27.65 36.36
C ILE A 24 6.07 28.44 36.17
N ASN A 25 5.67 28.62 34.91
CA ASN A 25 4.39 29.22 34.53
C ASN A 25 3.68 28.31 33.52
N ALA A 26 2.42 28.62 33.21
CA ALA A 26 1.60 27.80 32.31
C ALA A 26 2.26 27.56 30.94
N GLN A 27 2.92 28.57 30.36
CA GLN A 27 3.60 28.44 29.07
C GLN A 27 4.78 27.46 29.14
N ARG A 28 5.61 27.53 30.18
CA ARG A 28 6.75 26.62 30.39
C ARG A 28 6.28 25.21 30.71
N TRP A 29 5.18 25.09 31.47
CA TRP A 29 4.56 23.81 31.76
C TRP A 29 4.01 23.15 30.48
N ARG A 30 3.25 23.90 29.67
CA ARG A 30 2.73 23.44 28.37
C ARG A 30 3.85 22.98 27.45
N LYS A 31 4.88 23.81 27.23
CA LYS A 31 6.00 23.44 26.35
C LYS A 31 6.81 22.24 26.88
N ALA A 32 6.87 21.99 28.19
CA ALA A 32 7.46 20.76 28.73
C ALA A 32 6.60 19.52 28.39
N HIS A 33 5.26 19.62 28.47
CA HIS A 33 4.34 18.53 28.12
C HIS A 33 4.31 18.28 26.61
N ASP A 34 4.33 19.35 25.80
CA ASP A 34 4.41 19.26 24.34
C ASP A 34 5.66 18.49 23.90
N TYR A 35 6.81 18.71 24.55
CA TYR A 35 8.03 17.92 24.29
C TYR A 35 7.81 16.42 24.54
N HIS A 36 7.13 16.05 25.62
CA HIS A 36 6.84 14.64 25.90
C HIS A 36 5.85 14.05 24.89
N ARG A 37 4.79 14.79 24.52
CA ARG A 37 3.83 14.41 23.48
C ARG A 37 4.53 14.21 22.13
N GLN A 38 5.38 15.16 21.73
CA GLN A 38 6.17 15.07 20.49
C GLN A 38 7.07 13.83 20.47
N ARG A 39 7.71 13.48 21.59
CA ARG A 39 8.54 12.27 21.67
C ARG A 39 7.72 10.99 21.58
N GLN A 40 6.56 10.96 22.22
CA GLN A 40 5.64 9.82 22.12
C GLN A 40 5.13 9.64 20.69
N ASN A 41 4.68 10.73 20.06
CA ASN A 41 4.20 10.74 18.69
C ASN A 41 5.31 10.32 17.71
N PHE A 42 6.53 10.85 17.88
CA PHE A 42 7.67 10.45 17.07
C PHE A 42 7.99 8.96 17.21
N HIS A 43 7.98 8.42 18.43
CA HIS A 43 8.19 6.99 18.66
C HIS A 43 7.13 6.16 17.92
N TYR A 44 5.85 6.54 18.04
CA TYR A 44 4.78 5.86 17.34
C TYR A 44 4.95 5.93 15.82
N GLN A 45 5.12 7.14 15.27
CA GLN A 45 5.34 7.37 13.85
C GLN A 45 6.54 6.62 13.29
N SER A 46 7.59 6.43 14.09
CA SER A 46 8.81 5.72 13.66
C SER A 46 8.59 4.22 13.53
N LEU A 47 7.73 3.62 14.35
CA LEU A 47 7.67 2.17 14.54
C LEU A 47 6.32 1.54 14.21
N HIS A 48 5.27 2.35 14.07
CA HIS A 48 3.89 1.89 13.91
C HIS A 48 3.19 2.56 12.74
N GLN A 49 2.15 1.90 12.25
CA GLN A 49 1.16 2.45 11.31
C GLN A 49 -0.10 2.88 12.07
N PRO A 50 -0.83 3.88 11.57
CA PRO A 50 -2.12 4.27 12.16
C PRO A 50 -3.16 3.17 11.97
N GLY A 51 -4.27 3.29 12.70
CA GLY A 51 -5.40 2.39 12.55
C GLY A 51 -6.13 2.13 13.85
N VAL A 52 -7.05 1.18 13.78
CA VAL A 52 -7.84 0.70 14.91
C VAL A 52 -6.96 -0.19 15.79
N VAL A 53 -6.98 0.04 17.10
CA VAL A 53 -6.34 -0.83 18.09
C VAL A 53 -7.32 -1.91 18.53
N CYS A 54 -8.52 -1.52 18.93
CA CYS A 54 -9.60 -2.43 19.32
C CYS A 54 -10.98 -1.74 19.26
N GLY A 55 -12.04 -2.53 19.18
CA GLY A 55 -13.42 -2.02 19.22
C GLY A 55 -13.81 -1.21 17.97
N LEU A 56 -14.53 -0.11 18.18
CA LEU A 56 -15.07 0.75 17.11
C LEU A 56 -15.93 -0.05 16.11
N GLY A 57 -16.76 -0.96 16.62
CA GLY A 57 -17.75 -1.66 15.79
C GLY A 57 -18.90 -0.73 15.41
N VAL A 58 -19.74 -1.16 14.46
CA VAL A 58 -20.96 -0.41 14.09
C VAL A 58 -22.16 -1.34 14.18
N THR A 59 -23.21 -0.87 14.84
CA THR A 59 -24.51 -1.56 14.91
C THR A 59 -25.58 -0.65 14.33
N LEU A 60 -26.56 -1.20 13.61
CA LEU A 60 -27.65 -0.40 13.06
C LEU A 60 -28.65 -0.01 14.15
N ILE A 61 -29.19 1.21 14.05
CA ILE A 61 -30.26 1.66 14.94
C ILE A 61 -31.59 1.21 14.34
N SER A 62 -32.30 0.35 15.07
CA SER A 62 -33.62 -0.14 14.66
C SER A 62 -34.67 0.99 14.73
N PRO A 63 -35.65 1.03 13.81
CA PRO A 63 -36.81 1.91 13.90
C PRO A 63 -37.58 1.77 15.23
N GLU A 64 -37.52 0.58 15.85
CA GLU A 64 -38.21 0.28 17.12
C GLU A 64 -37.36 0.62 18.36
N SER A 65 -36.14 1.14 18.18
CA SER A 65 -35.28 1.50 19.31
C SER A 65 -35.81 2.72 20.08
N ASN A 66 -35.32 2.90 21.30
CA ASN A 66 -35.58 4.08 22.14
C ASN A 66 -34.69 5.28 21.78
N GLU A 67 -33.98 5.24 20.65
CA GLU A 67 -33.11 6.34 20.20
C GLU A 67 -33.94 7.50 19.61
N PRO A 68 -33.39 8.73 19.57
CA PRO A 68 -34.08 9.86 18.96
C PRO A 68 -34.55 9.59 17.53
N GLU A 69 -35.70 10.15 17.13
CA GLU A 69 -36.35 9.90 15.84
C GLU A 69 -35.44 10.14 14.63
N GLN A 70 -34.56 11.14 14.70
CA GLN A 70 -33.57 11.43 13.65
C GLN A 70 -32.62 10.26 13.33
N TYR A 71 -32.45 9.30 14.25
CA TYR A 71 -31.61 8.12 14.04
C TYR A 71 -32.41 6.86 13.69
N ARG A 72 -33.75 6.93 13.69
CA ARG A 72 -34.65 5.79 13.45
C ARG A 72 -35.20 5.74 12.02
N ASP A 73 -34.72 6.61 11.15
CA ASP A 73 -35.12 6.78 9.73
C ASP A 73 -34.51 5.75 8.76
N GLY A 74 -33.83 4.72 9.27
CA GLY A 74 -33.09 3.73 8.48
C GLY A 74 -31.68 4.19 8.07
N ARG A 75 -31.23 5.36 8.52
CA ARG A 75 -29.86 5.89 8.29
C ARG A 75 -29.02 5.96 9.56
N GLY A 76 -29.61 5.65 10.71
CA GLY A 76 -28.92 5.66 11.99
C GLY A 76 -28.05 4.44 12.21
N ILE A 77 -26.85 4.70 12.70
CA ILE A 77 -25.91 3.71 13.19
C ILE A 77 -25.43 4.11 14.58
N LYS A 78 -24.97 3.13 15.34
CA LYS A 78 -24.37 3.32 16.65
C LYS A 78 -22.93 2.83 16.60
N LEU A 79 -22.00 3.76 16.72
CA LEU A 79 -20.57 3.47 16.84
C LEU A 79 -20.33 2.91 18.23
N GLN A 80 -19.70 1.74 18.31
CA GLN A 80 -19.39 1.07 19.56
C GLN A 80 -18.06 1.61 20.14
N PRO A 81 -17.85 1.49 21.47
CA PRO A 81 -16.61 1.92 22.10
C PRO A 81 -15.36 1.30 21.49
N GLY A 82 -14.25 2.01 21.55
CA GLY A 82 -12.97 1.50 21.10
C GLY A 82 -11.87 2.54 21.01
N ILE A 83 -10.73 2.10 20.50
CA ILE A 83 -9.49 2.88 20.45
C ILE A 83 -8.91 2.79 19.04
N ALA A 84 -8.49 3.94 18.52
CA ALA A 84 -7.70 4.06 17.31
C ALA A 84 -6.52 5.01 17.54
N ILE A 85 -5.56 5.03 16.61
CA ILE A 85 -4.43 5.96 16.61
C ILE A 85 -4.28 6.52 15.20
N ASP A 86 -4.23 7.85 15.07
CA ASP A 86 -4.05 8.53 13.78
C ASP A 86 -2.59 8.49 13.27
N LEU A 87 -2.33 9.04 12.07
CA LEU A 87 -0.97 9.05 11.50
C LEU A 87 0.00 9.93 12.30
N LYS A 88 -0.50 10.87 13.11
CA LYS A 88 0.34 11.69 13.98
C LYS A 88 0.66 11.01 15.31
N GLY A 89 0.11 9.83 15.57
CA GLY A 89 0.29 9.08 16.82
C GLY A 89 -0.66 9.53 17.92
N ASN A 90 -1.69 10.32 17.60
CA ASN A 90 -2.67 10.76 18.59
C ASN A 90 -3.67 9.63 18.87
N PRO A 91 -3.88 9.26 20.15
CA PRO A 91 -4.92 8.31 20.53
C PRO A 91 -6.31 8.89 20.31
N ILE A 92 -7.22 8.09 19.75
CA ILE A 92 -8.63 8.42 19.57
C ILE A 92 -9.41 7.42 20.40
N ILE A 93 -10.03 7.89 21.48
CA ILE A 93 -10.75 7.05 22.43
C ILE A 93 -12.23 7.38 22.36
N VAL A 94 -13.03 6.40 21.94
CA VAL A 94 -14.49 6.45 21.98
C VAL A 94 -14.93 5.63 23.20
N PRO A 95 -15.26 6.27 24.34
CA PRO A 95 -15.43 5.57 25.61
C PRO A 95 -16.80 4.88 25.75
N GLN A 96 -17.80 5.36 25.02
CA GLN A 96 -19.18 4.88 25.06
C GLN A 96 -19.74 4.83 23.65
N ALA A 97 -20.88 4.16 23.49
CA ALA A 97 -21.52 4.05 22.19
C ALA A 97 -22.17 5.37 21.77
N GLU A 98 -21.95 5.81 20.53
CA GLU A 98 -22.40 7.10 20.02
C GLU A 98 -23.32 6.92 18.80
N ASN A 99 -24.43 7.64 18.77
CA ASN A 99 -25.36 7.60 17.64
C ASN A 99 -24.88 8.52 16.52
N VAL A 100 -24.89 8.00 15.30
CA VAL A 100 -24.46 8.72 14.09
C VAL A 100 -25.53 8.53 13.04
N GLN A 101 -25.89 9.60 12.35
CA GLN A 101 -26.79 9.54 11.20
C GLN A 101 -25.97 9.66 9.92
N ILE A 102 -26.24 8.78 8.94
CA ILE A 102 -25.69 8.92 7.59
C ILE A 102 -26.44 10.04 6.86
N ALA A 103 -26.04 11.28 7.14
CA ALA A 103 -26.65 12.50 6.63
C ALA A 103 -26.05 12.93 5.28
N VAL A 104 -26.02 12.02 4.31
CA VAL A 104 -25.67 12.32 2.92
C VAL A 104 -26.90 12.23 2.01
N GLU A 105 -26.86 12.96 0.90
CA GLU A 105 -27.88 12.84 -0.14
C GLU A 105 -27.70 11.52 -0.92
N PRO A 106 -28.79 10.83 -1.28
CA PRO A 106 -28.71 9.68 -2.16
C PRO A 106 -28.08 10.06 -3.51
N PRO A 107 -27.12 9.27 -4.03
CA PRO A 107 -26.57 9.56 -5.34
C PRO A 107 -27.61 9.39 -6.44
N THR A 108 -27.51 10.19 -7.50
CA THR A 108 -28.44 10.16 -8.65
C THR A 108 -27.88 9.42 -9.87
N GLU A 109 -26.56 9.41 -10.05
CA GLU A 109 -25.93 8.89 -11.26
C GLU A 109 -25.08 7.64 -10.97
N GLU A 110 -24.03 7.82 -10.16
CA GLU A 110 -23.07 6.75 -9.86
C GLU A 110 -23.16 6.30 -8.40
N PRO A 111 -22.79 5.05 -8.09
CA PRO A 111 -22.67 4.61 -6.71
C PRO A 111 -21.75 5.51 -5.88
N LEU A 112 -22.18 5.85 -4.67
CA LEU A 112 -21.42 6.69 -3.74
C LEU A 112 -20.83 5.85 -2.62
N THR A 113 -19.54 6.02 -2.34
CA THR A 113 -18.92 5.46 -1.13
C THR A 113 -18.98 6.49 0.00
N VAL A 114 -19.56 6.09 1.12
CA VAL A 114 -19.60 6.87 2.36
C VAL A 114 -18.65 6.25 3.36
N TYR A 115 -17.84 7.07 4.02
CA TYR A 115 -16.86 6.68 5.02
C TYR A 115 -17.33 7.15 6.40
N LEU A 116 -17.34 6.24 7.37
CA LEU A 116 -17.42 6.59 8.78
C LEU A 116 -16.00 6.67 9.33
N VAL A 117 -15.63 7.83 9.85
CA VAL A 117 -14.29 8.07 10.38
C VAL A 117 -14.32 8.60 11.80
N VAL A 118 -13.25 8.32 12.55
CA VAL A 118 -12.98 8.94 13.86
C VAL A 118 -11.69 9.75 13.80
N SER A 119 -11.63 10.86 14.52
CA SER A 119 -10.45 11.74 14.60
C SER A 119 -10.22 12.27 16.01
N TYR A 120 -8.96 12.57 16.33
CA TYR A 120 -8.58 13.24 17.57
C TYR A 120 -8.97 14.72 17.53
N ARG A 121 -9.39 15.27 18.66
CA ARG A 121 -9.63 16.71 18.83
C ARG A 121 -8.87 17.22 20.03
N ASP A 122 -7.94 18.15 19.78
CA ASP A 122 -7.24 18.84 20.87
C ASP A 122 -8.25 19.75 21.59
N PRO A 123 -8.48 19.55 22.90
CA PRO A 123 -9.40 20.37 23.66
C PRO A 123 -9.03 21.86 23.67
N ASP A 124 -7.74 22.20 23.52
CA ASP A 124 -7.29 23.60 23.50
C ASP A 124 -7.79 24.36 22.25
N GLU A 125 -8.20 23.66 21.19
CA GLU A 125 -8.77 24.23 19.96
C GLU A 125 -10.29 24.45 20.05
N LEU A 126 -10.95 23.94 21.08
CA LEU A 126 -12.40 24.06 21.23
C LEU A 126 -12.77 25.44 21.78
N MET A 127 -13.77 26.08 21.15
CA MET A 127 -14.24 27.41 21.57
C MET A 127 -14.94 27.40 22.93
N ILE A 128 -15.45 26.25 23.36
CA ILE A 128 -16.08 26.08 24.68
C ILE A 128 -14.99 25.59 25.64
N ARG A 129 -14.42 26.52 26.40
CA ARG A 129 -13.56 26.17 27.53
C ARG A 129 -14.45 25.80 28.70
N GLU A 130 -14.43 24.53 29.08
CA GLU A 130 -14.94 24.13 30.39
C GLU A 130 -14.01 24.74 31.46
N ASP A 131 -14.57 25.38 32.50
CA ASP A 131 -13.82 25.92 33.65
C ASP A 131 -13.24 24.81 34.57
N SER A 132 -13.03 23.62 34.03
CA SER A 132 -12.48 22.47 34.75
C SER A 132 -10.95 22.57 34.79
N GLU A 133 -10.36 22.33 35.96
CA GLU A 133 -8.91 22.15 36.11
C GLU A 133 -8.40 20.92 35.35
N ILE A 134 -9.28 19.96 35.07
CA ILE A 134 -8.99 18.73 34.33
C ILE A 134 -9.62 18.82 32.95
N VAL A 135 -8.78 18.80 31.92
CA VAL A 135 -9.19 18.79 30.53
C VAL A 135 -9.14 17.36 29.99
N ARG A 136 -10.28 16.85 29.51
CA ARG A 136 -10.37 15.53 28.89
C ARG A 136 -10.17 15.66 27.38
N GLU A 137 -9.30 14.82 26.81
CA GLU A 137 -9.11 14.70 25.37
C GLU A 137 -10.42 14.32 24.67
N GLN A 138 -10.67 14.92 23.51
CA GLN A 138 -11.92 14.76 22.78
C GLN A 138 -11.69 13.99 21.49
N PHE A 139 -12.77 13.43 20.95
CA PHE A 139 -12.78 12.80 19.65
C PHE A 139 -13.90 13.42 18.81
N ARG A 140 -13.85 13.18 17.50
CA ARG A 140 -14.92 13.52 16.59
C ARG A 140 -15.23 12.33 15.70
N ILE A 141 -16.52 12.13 15.44
CA ILE A 141 -17.03 11.17 14.47
C ILE A 141 -17.55 11.97 13.28
N ASP A 142 -17.14 11.60 12.08
CA ASP A 142 -17.60 12.23 10.85
C ASP A 142 -18.07 11.19 9.83
N VAL A 143 -19.07 11.58 9.03
CA VAL A 143 -19.54 10.86 7.86
C VAL A 143 -19.09 11.65 6.64
N LYS A 144 -18.31 11.01 5.75
CA LYS A 144 -17.66 11.68 4.62
C LYS A 144 -17.91 10.94 3.32
N THR A 145 -17.89 11.65 2.20
CA THR A 145 -17.96 11.08 0.85
C THR A 145 -16.58 11.02 0.17
N LYS A 146 -15.58 11.66 0.78
CA LYS A 146 -14.17 11.60 0.36
C LYS A 146 -13.41 10.64 1.27
N PRO A 147 -12.36 9.97 0.76
CA PRO A 147 -11.50 9.11 1.58
C PRO A 147 -10.96 9.83 2.84
N PRO A 148 -10.67 9.07 3.91
CA PRO A 148 -10.07 9.61 5.13
C PRO A 148 -8.75 10.34 4.88
N SER A 149 -8.50 11.38 5.66
CA SER A 149 -7.22 12.10 5.71
C SER A 149 -6.25 11.47 6.71
N GLU A 150 -5.02 11.99 6.79
CA GLU A 150 -3.98 11.52 7.72
C GLU A 150 -4.39 11.57 9.22
N LEU A 151 -5.33 12.43 9.59
CA LEU A 151 -5.79 12.63 10.97
C LEU A 151 -7.06 11.82 11.30
N GLU A 152 -7.53 11.03 10.36
CA GLU A 152 -8.78 10.29 10.44
C GLU A 152 -8.51 8.80 10.30
N VAL A 153 -9.20 8.01 11.12
CA VAL A 153 -9.16 6.55 11.03
C VAL A 153 -10.51 6.04 10.53
N GLU A 154 -10.49 5.28 9.45
CA GLU A 154 -11.68 4.64 8.89
C GLU A 154 -12.20 3.54 9.83
N VAL A 155 -13.47 3.66 10.19
CA VAL A 155 -14.19 2.64 10.96
C VAL A 155 -14.86 1.63 10.04
N CYS A 156 -15.56 2.13 9.02
CA CYS A 156 -16.16 1.33 7.95
C CYS A 156 -16.50 2.24 6.78
N ARG A 157 -16.84 1.62 5.65
CA ARG A 157 -17.46 2.31 4.52
C ARG A 157 -18.80 1.69 4.16
N ILE A 158 -19.67 2.45 3.51
CA ILE A 158 -20.98 1.99 3.05
C ILE A 158 -21.09 2.38 1.59
N TRP A 159 -21.49 1.43 0.74
CA TRP A 159 -21.80 1.70 -0.67
C TRP A 159 -23.27 2.03 -0.83
N LEU A 160 -23.56 3.17 -1.45
CA LEU A 160 -24.91 3.62 -1.76
C LEU A 160 -25.15 3.52 -3.27
N PRO A 161 -26.17 2.79 -3.72
CA PRO A 161 -26.52 2.71 -5.13
C PRO A 161 -27.25 3.97 -5.59
N PRO A 162 -27.17 4.31 -6.89
CA PRO A 162 -27.85 5.48 -7.43
C PRO A 162 -29.38 5.30 -7.41
N ASN A 163 -30.10 6.41 -7.25
CA ASN A 163 -31.56 6.52 -7.34
C ASN A 163 -32.34 5.66 -6.32
N GLN A 164 -31.75 5.34 -5.18
CA GLN A 164 -32.43 4.61 -4.10
C GLN A 164 -32.33 5.35 -2.77
N PRO A 165 -33.41 5.35 -1.95
CA PRO A 165 -33.34 5.92 -0.62
C PRO A 165 -32.34 5.16 0.25
N ILE A 166 -31.58 5.87 1.07
CA ILE A 166 -30.63 5.27 2.01
C ILE A 166 -31.41 4.48 3.06
N GLN A 167 -31.23 3.17 3.06
CA GLN A 167 -31.82 2.22 4.01
C GLN A 167 -30.77 1.20 4.40
N LEU A 168 -30.08 1.44 5.52
CA LEU A 168 -29.00 0.60 6.00
C LEU A 168 -29.51 -0.78 6.41
N LYS A 169 -28.73 -1.81 6.11
CA LYS A 169 -29.10 -3.22 6.37
C LYS A 169 -27.96 -3.97 7.02
N ALA A 170 -28.32 -4.92 7.89
CA ALA A 170 -27.36 -5.85 8.44
C ALA A 170 -26.70 -6.62 7.30
N THR A 171 -25.43 -6.95 7.48
CA THR A 171 -24.68 -7.70 6.48
C THR A 171 -24.94 -9.18 6.66
N ASP A 172 -25.45 -9.85 5.61
CA ASP A 172 -25.71 -11.29 5.65
C ASP A 172 -24.41 -12.11 5.63
N ASP A 173 -23.42 -11.67 4.84
CA ASP A 173 -22.08 -12.23 4.78
C ASP A 173 -21.02 -11.13 4.94
N VAL A 174 -20.31 -11.17 6.07
CA VAL A 174 -19.31 -10.16 6.45
C VAL A 174 -18.11 -10.09 5.50
N PHE A 175 -17.88 -11.11 4.68
CA PHE A 175 -16.82 -11.12 3.67
C PHE A 175 -17.29 -10.55 2.33
N PHE A 176 -18.60 -10.44 2.11
CA PHE A 176 -19.22 -9.92 0.88
C PHE A 176 -20.35 -8.91 1.16
N PRO A 177 -20.06 -7.81 1.88
CA PRO A 177 -21.03 -6.74 2.08
C PRO A 177 -21.47 -6.13 0.74
N GLY A 178 -22.78 -5.93 0.60
CA GLY A 178 -23.40 -5.32 -0.56
C GLY A 178 -23.73 -3.84 -0.34
N TYR A 179 -24.63 -3.32 -1.18
CA TYR A 179 -25.17 -1.98 -1.00
C TYR A 179 -25.89 -1.82 0.34
N PHE A 180 -25.75 -0.65 0.96
CA PHE A 180 -26.29 -0.29 2.26
C PHE A 180 -25.77 -1.09 3.47
N ASN A 181 -24.79 -1.97 3.26
CA ASN A 181 -24.13 -2.68 4.35
C ASN A 181 -22.88 -1.92 4.83
N PRO A 182 -22.64 -1.85 6.15
CA PRO A 182 -21.34 -1.46 6.68
C PRO A 182 -20.25 -2.48 6.29
N ASP A 183 -19.28 -2.04 5.50
CA ASP A 183 -18.11 -2.83 5.09
C ASP A 183 -16.91 -2.51 5.99
N PHE A 184 -16.48 -3.50 6.75
CA PHE A 184 -15.34 -3.41 7.66
C PHE A 184 -14.04 -3.97 7.07
N ARG A 185 -14.04 -4.54 5.86
CA ARG A 185 -12.86 -5.20 5.26
C ARG A 185 -11.72 -4.24 4.96
N PHE A 186 -12.04 -2.95 4.83
CA PHE A 186 -11.06 -1.89 4.56
C PHE A 186 -10.52 -1.21 5.82
N ARG A 187 -10.91 -1.68 7.01
CA ARG A 187 -10.36 -1.16 8.26
C ARG A 187 -8.87 -1.47 8.34
N GLN A 188 -8.11 -0.42 8.59
CA GLN A 188 -6.71 -0.58 8.92
C GLN A 188 -6.55 -0.83 10.41
N TRP A 189 -5.77 -1.86 10.75
CA TRP A 189 -5.37 -2.14 12.12
C TRP A 189 -4.07 -1.41 12.44
N ALA A 190 -3.98 -0.86 13.64
CA ALA A 190 -2.73 -0.35 14.17
C ALA A 190 -1.72 -1.52 14.26
N THR A 191 -0.61 -1.38 13.55
CA THR A 191 0.40 -2.45 13.41
C THR A 191 1.81 -1.88 13.43
N LEU A 192 2.81 -2.76 13.41
CA LEU A 192 4.20 -2.35 13.23
C LEU A 192 4.42 -1.83 11.82
N ARG A 193 5.22 -0.77 11.71
CA ARG A 193 5.65 -0.23 10.42
C ARG A 193 6.57 -1.24 9.72
N PRO A 194 6.32 -1.58 8.44
CA PRO A 194 7.25 -2.41 7.68
C PRO A 194 8.58 -1.67 7.51
N LEU A 195 9.68 -2.40 7.31
CA LEU A 195 10.97 -1.80 6.98
C LEU A 195 10.91 -1.02 5.67
N GLY A 196 10.02 -1.42 4.76
CA GLY A 196 9.68 -0.61 3.60
C GLY A 196 8.50 -1.16 2.82
N THR A 197 8.13 -0.39 1.80
CA THR A 197 7.05 -0.69 0.87
C THR A 197 7.61 -0.98 -0.51
N VAL A 198 6.99 -1.88 -1.27
CA VAL A 198 7.37 -2.18 -2.65
C VAL A 198 6.18 -1.92 -3.58
N LYS A 199 6.38 -1.07 -4.58
CA LYS A 199 5.39 -0.80 -5.64
C LYS A 199 5.86 -1.46 -6.92
N ILE A 200 4.98 -2.23 -7.56
CA ILE A 200 5.29 -2.94 -8.80
C ILE A 200 4.33 -2.54 -9.92
N ALA A 201 4.79 -2.62 -11.16
CA ALA A 201 3.95 -2.45 -12.34
C ALA A 201 4.27 -3.48 -13.41
N GLN A 202 3.26 -3.88 -14.17
CA GLN A 202 3.47 -4.54 -15.46
C GLN A 202 3.60 -3.49 -16.56
N ILE A 203 4.52 -3.73 -17.49
CA ILE A 203 4.62 -2.99 -18.73
C ILE A 203 3.74 -3.67 -19.79
N GLU A 204 2.85 -2.90 -20.43
CA GLU A 204 2.16 -3.35 -21.64
C GLU A 204 3.06 -3.24 -22.87
N HIS A 205 3.06 -4.28 -23.69
CA HIS A 205 3.71 -4.29 -25.00
C HIS A 205 2.88 -5.05 -26.03
N ASP A 206 3.39 -5.18 -27.25
CA ASP A 206 2.62 -5.65 -28.40
C ASP A 206 2.42 -7.18 -28.43
N ASP A 207 3.01 -7.92 -27.50
CA ASP A 207 2.84 -9.37 -27.46
C ASP A 207 1.46 -9.75 -26.93
N PRO A 208 0.70 -10.65 -27.59
CA PRO A 208 -0.62 -11.05 -27.10
C PRO A 208 -0.63 -11.73 -25.72
N GLN A 209 0.51 -12.27 -25.26
CA GLN A 209 0.63 -12.96 -23.98
C GLN A 209 1.24 -12.09 -22.87
N HIS A 210 1.47 -10.79 -23.12
CA HIS A 210 2.10 -9.90 -22.13
C HIS A 210 1.35 -9.80 -20.80
N ASN A 211 0.04 -10.04 -20.80
CA ASN A 211 -0.83 -9.90 -19.62
C ASN A 211 -1.29 -11.23 -19.01
N VAL A 212 -0.78 -12.37 -19.49
CA VAL A 212 -1.25 -13.71 -19.06
C VAL A 212 -1.14 -13.92 -17.55
N ASN A 213 -0.13 -13.32 -16.92
CA ASN A 213 0.11 -13.44 -15.48
C ASN A 213 -0.27 -12.18 -14.70
N PHE A 214 -0.79 -11.12 -15.34
CA PHE A 214 -1.09 -9.85 -14.67
C PHE A 214 -1.96 -10.03 -13.41
N PRO A 215 -3.06 -10.82 -13.44
CA PRO A 215 -3.89 -11.02 -12.26
C PRO A 215 -3.16 -11.71 -11.11
N ASN A 216 -2.11 -12.49 -11.41
CA ASN A 216 -1.34 -13.22 -10.40
C ASN A 216 -0.40 -12.30 -9.60
N LEU A 217 -0.10 -11.11 -10.11
CA LEU A 217 0.80 -10.16 -9.46
C LEU A 217 0.18 -9.59 -8.17
N ASP A 218 -1.12 -9.29 -8.16
CA ASP A 218 -1.81 -8.85 -6.94
C ASP A 218 -1.75 -9.92 -5.85
N PHE A 219 -1.91 -11.21 -6.21
CA PHE A 219 -1.74 -12.30 -5.24
C PHE A 219 -0.32 -12.39 -4.67
N LEU A 220 0.71 -12.15 -5.49
CA LEU A 220 2.07 -12.07 -5.00
C LEU A 220 2.24 -10.90 -4.00
N VAL A 221 1.77 -9.70 -4.38
CA VAL A 221 1.87 -8.50 -3.56
C VAL A 221 1.16 -8.70 -2.22
N GLY A 222 -0.08 -9.18 -2.21
CA GLY A 222 -0.82 -9.49 -0.99
C GLY A 222 -0.20 -10.61 -0.16
N SER A 223 0.48 -11.58 -0.79
CA SER A 223 1.20 -12.61 -0.04
C SER A 223 2.39 -12.04 0.75
N SER A 224 3.04 -10.97 0.26
CA SER A 224 4.24 -10.41 0.89
C SER A 224 3.99 -9.94 2.33
N ASP A 225 2.84 -9.33 2.59
CA ASP A 225 2.41 -8.85 3.90
C ASP A 225 2.29 -10.00 4.93
N ILE A 226 1.91 -11.19 4.47
CA ILE A 226 1.74 -12.39 5.31
C ILE A 226 3.07 -13.14 5.45
N LEU A 227 3.79 -13.32 4.35
CA LEU A 227 5.00 -14.15 4.29
C LEU A 227 6.19 -13.44 4.93
N TYR A 228 6.30 -12.13 4.73
CA TYR A 228 7.39 -11.32 5.21
C TYR A 228 6.89 -9.93 5.61
N PRO A 229 6.22 -9.78 6.77
CA PRO A 229 5.58 -8.53 7.22
C PRO A 229 6.52 -7.30 7.33
N LYS A 230 7.84 -7.51 7.22
CA LYS A 230 8.85 -6.44 7.16
C LYS A 230 8.86 -5.72 5.82
N LEU A 231 8.27 -6.28 4.77
CA LEU A 231 8.10 -5.63 3.47
C LEU A 231 6.63 -5.66 3.14
N GLN A 232 6.05 -4.49 2.85
CA GLN A 232 4.65 -4.37 2.49
C GLN A 232 4.48 -4.13 1.00
N GLY A 233 3.57 -4.89 0.39
CA GLY A 233 3.15 -4.71 -0.99
C GLY A 233 2.18 -3.53 -1.16
N ILE A 234 2.29 -2.78 -2.26
CA ILE A 234 1.40 -1.66 -2.57
C ILE A 234 0.42 -2.06 -3.67
N GLU A 235 -0.87 -2.16 -3.34
CA GLU A 235 -1.97 -2.59 -4.23
C GLU A 235 -2.93 -1.45 -4.67
N PRO A 236 -3.39 -1.42 -5.93
CA PRO A 236 -3.22 -2.47 -6.94
C PRO A 236 -1.86 -2.39 -7.65
N VAL A 237 -1.47 -3.49 -8.29
CA VAL A 237 -0.33 -3.50 -9.21
C VAL A 237 -0.56 -2.51 -10.35
N GLY A 238 0.47 -1.69 -10.62
CA GLY A 238 0.42 -0.70 -11.69
C GLY A 238 0.42 -1.33 -13.08
N LEU A 239 -0.16 -0.61 -14.04
CA LEU A 239 -0.10 -0.97 -15.45
C LEU A 239 0.45 0.22 -16.23
N ILE A 240 1.60 0.04 -16.86
CA ILE A 240 2.27 1.08 -17.64
C ILE A 240 2.04 0.79 -19.11
N ASN A 241 1.22 1.62 -19.74
CA ASN A 241 1.02 1.56 -21.18
C ASN A 241 2.25 2.15 -21.87
N TRP A 242 3.11 1.27 -22.41
CA TRP A 242 4.33 1.70 -23.09
C TRP A 242 4.16 1.83 -24.61
N LYS A 243 2.93 1.80 -25.12
CA LYS A 243 2.63 1.94 -26.55
C LYS A 243 2.62 3.43 -26.92
N GLY A 244 3.30 3.77 -28.02
CA GLY A 244 3.34 5.13 -28.55
C GLY A 244 4.66 5.88 -28.34
N GLU A 245 4.64 7.18 -28.64
CA GLU A 245 5.81 8.07 -28.59
C GLU A 245 6.01 8.64 -27.16
N GLU A 246 7.26 8.83 -26.75
CA GLU A 246 7.60 9.47 -25.47
C GLU A 246 7.07 10.93 -25.41
N GLN A 247 6.42 11.31 -24.32
CA GLN A 247 5.97 12.69 -24.12
C GLN A 247 7.10 13.57 -23.61
N GLN A 248 7.53 14.54 -24.43
CA GLN A 248 8.57 15.51 -24.04
C GLN A 248 8.00 16.79 -23.38
N ASN A 249 6.72 17.16 -23.60
CA ASN A 249 6.05 18.37 -23.05
C ASN A 249 4.57 18.11 -22.66
N GLU A 250 4.04 18.84 -21.68
CA GLU A 250 2.69 18.65 -21.07
C GLU A 250 1.48 18.98 -21.97
N GLU A 251 1.64 19.71 -23.09
CA GLU A 251 0.53 20.35 -23.80
C GLU A 251 -0.01 19.63 -25.06
N SER A 252 0.08 18.31 -25.19
CA SER A 252 -0.42 17.61 -26.39
C SER A 252 -1.58 16.66 -26.08
N GLN A 253 -2.80 17.08 -26.42
CA GLN A 253 -3.99 16.24 -26.36
C GLN A 253 -4.07 15.32 -27.60
N GLY A 254 -4.26 14.00 -27.40
CA GLY A 254 -4.83 13.10 -28.42
C GLY A 254 -4.04 11.85 -28.84
N LYS A 255 -2.79 11.64 -28.39
CA LYS A 255 -2.06 10.37 -28.57
C LYS A 255 -1.72 9.77 -27.21
N VAL A 256 -1.80 8.44 -27.07
CA VAL A 256 -1.22 7.73 -25.92
C VAL A 256 0.28 8.00 -25.92
N ARG A 257 0.76 8.69 -24.89
CA ARG A 257 2.18 8.98 -24.69
C ARG A 257 2.57 8.61 -23.27
N TRP A 258 3.77 8.07 -23.11
CA TRP A 258 4.34 7.66 -21.83
C TRP A 258 5.47 8.62 -21.44
N ARG A 259 5.77 8.74 -20.15
CA ARG A 259 6.93 9.50 -19.65
C ARG A 259 7.89 8.57 -18.94
N ALA A 260 9.20 8.79 -19.13
CA ALA A 260 10.21 8.03 -18.38
C ALA A 260 10.06 8.17 -16.85
N SER A 261 9.55 9.32 -16.38
CA SER A 261 9.24 9.56 -14.96
C SER A 261 8.17 8.62 -14.39
N ASP A 262 7.27 8.09 -15.23
CA ASP A 262 6.22 7.18 -14.76
C ASP A 262 6.81 5.85 -14.26
N LEU A 263 7.99 5.46 -14.77
CA LEU A 263 8.72 4.27 -14.30
C LEU A 263 9.28 4.46 -12.88
N GLU A 264 9.68 5.69 -12.53
CA GLU A 264 10.35 6.00 -11.26
C GLU A 264 9.43 5.85 -10.04
N GLU A 265 8.11 5.78 -10.24
CA GLU A 265 7.14 5.48 -9.19
C GLU A 265 7.23 4.04 -8.67
N TYR A 266 7.85 3.13 -9.44
CA TYR A 266 7.83 1.69 -9.17
C TYR A 266 9.22 1.16 -8.83
N ASP A 267 9.28 0.25 -7.85
CA ASP A 267 10.52 -0.43 -7.47
C ASP A 267 10.84 -1.60 -8.41
N LEU A 268 9.78 -2.22 -8.96
CA LEU A 268 9.88 -3.35 -9.88
C LEU A 268 8.97 -3.18 -11.09
N LEU A 269 9.53 -3.36 -12.29
CA LEU A 269 8.78 -3.47 -13.54
C LEU A 269 8.76 -4.93 -13.98
N TYR A 270 7.56 -5.44 -14.24
CA TYR A 270 7.30 -6.81 -14.67
C TYR A 270 7.04 -6.89 -16.18
N LEU A 271 7.63 -7.91 -16.81
CA LEU A 271 7.50 -8.22 -18.23
C LEU A 271 7.35 -9.73 -18.42
N THR A 272 6.48 -10.13 -19.33
CA THR A 272 6.32 -11.53 -19.75
C THR A 272 5.79 -11.58 -21.18
N GLY A 273 5.67 -12.77 -21.77
CA GLY A 273 5.16 -12.95 -23.12
C GLY A 273 6.04 -13.82 -24.00
N SER A 274 5.65 -13.97 -25.26
CA SER A 274 6.38 -14.82 -26.22
C SER A 274 7.57 -14.10 -26.86
N GLN A 275 7.42 -12.80 -27.12
CA GLN A 275 8.40 -11.93 -27.74
C GLN A 275 8.41 -10.56 -27.08
N LEU A 276 9.53 -9.86 -27.20
CA LEU A 276 9.71 -8.50 -26.69
C LEU A 276 10.56 -7.71 -27.66
N ASN A 277 10.18 -6.46 -27.91
CA ASN A 277 10.96 -5.55 -28.73
C ASN A 277 10.75 -4.12 -28.25
N PHE A 278 11.77 -3.54 -27.63
CA PHE A 278 11.79 -2.15 -27.21
C PHE A 278 12.38 -1.25 -28.30
N SER A 279 11.77 -0.09 -28.48
CA SER A 279 12.34 1.00 -29.27
C SER A 279 13.59 1.57 -28.59
N PRO A 280 14.48 2.25 -29.34
CA PRO A 280 15.66 2.88 -28.75
C PRO A 280 15.35 3.86 -27.61
N GLN A 281 14.21 4.56 -27.67
CA GLN A 281 13.75 5.47 -26.61
C GLN A 281 13.37 4.69 -25.35
N GLN A 282 12.64 3.58 -25.50
CA GLN A 282 12.27 2.71 -24.38
C GLN A 282 13.50 2.09 -23.72
N VAL A 283 14.48 1.64 -24.51
CA VAL A 283 15.77 1.15 -24.00
C VAL A 283 16.50 2.22 -23.19
N LYS A 284 16.53 3.46 -23.69
CA LYS A 284 17.13 4.59 -22.95
C LYS A 284 16.40 4.87 -21.63
N ALA A 285 15.07 4.84 -21.63
CA ALA A 285 14.27 5.03 -20.42
C ALA A 285 14.49 3.89 -19.40
N LEU A 286 14.53 2.63 -19.85
CA LEU A 286 14.88 1.48 -19.01
C LEU A 286 16.25 1.63 -18.37
N LYS A 287 17.23 2.07 -19.15
CA LYS A 287 18.59 2.29 -18.65
C LYS A 287 18.60 3.32 -17.53
N GLY A 288 17.96 4.48 -17.74
CA GLY A 288 17.82 5.51 -16.70
C GLY A 288 17.11 5.01 -15.45
N TYR A 289 16.00 4.28 -15.61
CA TYR A 289 15.27 3.66 -14.51
C TYR A 289 16.15 2.71 -13.67
N ILE A 290 16.92 1.84 -14.34
CA ILE A 290 17.83 0.89 -13.72
C ILE A 290 18.98 1.63 -13.01
N GLU A 291 19.54 2.68 -13.60
CA GLU A 291 20.60 3.52 -13.02
C GLU A 291 20.14 4.21 -11.73
N HIS A 292 18.87 4.60 -11.61
CA HIS A 292 18.27 5.15 -10.38
C HIS A 292 17.84 4.10 -9.36
N GLY A 293 18.19 2.83 -9.55
CA GLY A 293 17.91 1.79 -8.54
C GLY A 293 16.71 0.90 -8.87
N GLY A 294 15.97 1.17 -9.94
CA GLY A 294 14.85 0.34 -10.40
C GLY A 294 15.27 -1.07 -10.81
N VAL A 295 14.33 -2.02 -10.76
CA VAL A 295 14.55 -3.41 -11.18
C VAL A 295 13.55 -3.82 -12.26
N VAL A 296 14.05 -4.50 -13.29
CA VAL A 296 13.23 -5.08 -14.35
C VAL A 296 13.21 -6.59 -14.16
N PHE A 297 12.04 -7.17 -13.92
CA PHE A 297 11.85 -8.60 -13.84
C PHE A 297 11.15 -9.11 -15.10
N VAL A 298 11.86 -9.95 -15.85
CA VAL A 298 11.35 -10.63 -17.03
C VAL A 298 11.07 -12.09 -16.67
N ASP A 299 9.82 -12.49 -16.73
CA ASP A 299 9.38 -13.87 -16.52
C ASP A 299 9.09 -14.55 -17.85
N SER A 300 10.03 -15.38 -18.28
CA SER A 300 9.97 -16.05 -19.58
C SER A 300 9.30 -17.41 -19.50
N LEU A 301 8.53 -17.74 -20.54
CA LEU A 301 7.88 -19.03 -20.71
C LEU A 301 8.85 -20.21 -20.88
N GLY A 302 10.14 -19.96 -21.13
CA GLY A 302 11.15 -21.02 -21.21
C GLY A 302 12.56 -20.53 -21.60
N ASP A 303 13.56 -21.38 -21.41
CA ASP A 303 14.99 -21.06 -21.62
C ASP A 303 15.35 -20.68 -23.06
N ASN A 304 14.59 -21.17 -24.05
CA ASN A 304 14.83 -20.98 -25.48
C ASN A 304 13.80 -20.05 -26.15
N SER A 305 12.99 -19.34 -25.37
CA SER A 305 11.99 -18.43 -25.94
C SER A 305 12.66 -17.20 -26.60
N PRO A 306 12.02 -16.60 -27.61
CA PRO A 306 12.52 -15.37 -28.23
C PRO A 306 12.79 -14.24 -27.22
N ILE A 307 11.88 -14.04 -26.25
CA ILE A 307 12.05 -13.04 -25.18
C ILE A 307 13.31 -13.30 -24.33
N THR A 308 13.63 -14.56 -24.02
CA THR A 308 14.85 -14.90 -23.24
C THR A 308 16.11 -14.45 -23.97
N ASN A 309 16.21 -14.74 -25.28
CA ASN A 309 17.37 -14.36 -26.08
C ASN A 309 17.46 -12.85 -26.25
N TYR A 310 16.33 -12.19 -26.56
CA TYR A 310 16.25 -10.74 -26.67
C TYR A 310 16.74 -10.04 -25.39
N VAL A 311 16.27 -10.47 -24.22
CA VAL A 311 16.64 -9.86 -22.94
C VAL A 311 18.11 -10.09 -22.60
N ARG A 312 18.69 -11.25 -22.94
CA ARG A 312 20.13 -11.50 -22.81
C ARG A 312 20.95 -10.56 -23.70
N ASP A 313 20.56 -10.40 -24.96
CA ASP A 313 21.21 -9.49 -25.90
C ASP A 313 21.08 -8.02 -25.47
N LEU A 314 19.88 -7.60 -25.05
CA LEU A 314 19.61 -6.27 -24.50
C LEU A 314 20.51 -5.96 -23.31
N ALA A 315 20.57 -6.89 -22.33
CA ALA A 315 21.39 -6.73 -21.15
C ALA A 315 22.89 -6.66 -21.46
N GLN A 316 23.37 -7.45 -22.43
CA GLN A 316 24.77 -7.47 -22.82
C GLN A 316 25.19 -6.26 -23.64
N ARG A 317 24.40 -5.90 -24.67
CA ARG A 317 24.80 -4.91 -25.70
C ARG A 317 24.38 -3.50 -25.35
N GLU A 318 23.14 -3.33 -24.89
CA GLU A 318 22.56 -2.00 -24.67
C GLU A 318 22.74 -1.52 -23.23
N LEU A 319 22.57 -2.42 -22.25
CA LEU A 319 22.72 -2.10 -20.83
C LEU A 319 24.14 -2.29 -20.30
N GLY A 320 25.00 -3.04 -21.00
CA GLY A 320 26.39 -3.29 -20.61
C GLY A 320 26.55 -4.17 -19.36
N THR A 321 25.51 -4.88 -18.96
CA THR A 321 25.47 -5.70 -17.75
C THR A 321 24.98 -7.11 -18.08
N PRO A 322 25.86 -8.00 -18.60
CA PRO A 322 25.45 -9.32 -19.05
C PRO A 322 24.83 -10.14 -17.91
N LEU A 323 23.74 -10.84 -18.21
CA LEU A 323 23.03 -11.67 -17.26
C LEU A 323 23.86 -12.91 -16.90
N LYS A 324 24.01 -13.16 -15.60
CA LYS A 324 24.74 -14.32 -15.09
C LYS A 324 23.82 -15.18 -14.21
N PRO A 325 24.00 -16.51 -14.19
CA PRO A 325 23.32 -17.37 -13.24
C PRO A 325 23.53 -16.88 -11.80
N ILE A 326 22.48 -16.95 -10.99
CA ILE A 326 22.53 -16.47 -9.61
C ILE A 326 23.47 -17.33 -8.76
N ALA A 327 24.54 -16.71 -8.24
CA ALA A 327 25.52 -17.34 -7.38
C ALA A 327 24.95 -17.75 -6.00
N ARG A 328 25.60 -18.70 -5.32
CA ARG A 328 25.17 -19.22 -4.01
C ARG A 328 24.96 -18.16 -2.93
N ARG A 329 25.71 -17.06 -2.96
CA ARG A 329 25.65 -15.98 -1.97
C ARG A 329 24.75 -14.81 -2.37
N HIS A 330 24.15 -14.85 -3.55
CA HIS A 330 23.37 -13.74 -4.08
C HIS A 330 22.09 -13.48 -3.26
N PRO A 331 21.68 -12.22 -3.03
CA PRO A 331 20.50 -11.90 -2.21
C PRO A 331 19.20 -12.57 -2.69
N LEU A 332 18.92 -12.58 -4.00
CA LEU A 332 17.74 -13.26 -4.57
C LEU A 332 17.62 -14.75 -4.19
N ARG A 333 18.71 -15.42 -3.82
CA ARG A 333 18.71 -16.82 -3.38
C ARG A 333 18.60 -16.97 -1.85
N ARG A 334 18.87 -15.91 -1.09
CA ARG A 334 19.09 -15.99 0.37
C ARG A 334 18.16 -15.11 1.20
N MET A 335 17.48 -14.14 0.61
CA MET A 335 16.76 -13.12 1.36
C MET A 335 15.41 -12.72 0.71
N PRO A 336 14.33 -12.67 1.52
CA PRO A 336 14.27 -13.11 2.92
C PRO A 336 14.29 -14.65 3.09
N PHE A 337 13.98 -15.43 2.06
CA PHE A 337 13.93 -16.88 2.11
C PHE A 337 15.16 -17.53 1.46
N LEU A 338 15.65 -18.63 2.06
CA LEU A 338 16.82 -19.36 1.59
C LEU A 338 16.42 -20.48 0.63
N PHE A 339 16.97 -20.47 -0.59
CA PHE A 339 16.73 -21.50 -1.60
C PHE A 339 17.96 -22.36 -1.87
N GLY A 340 17.85 -23.65 -1.50
CA GLY A 340 18.78 -24.69 -1.94
C GLY A 340 18.64 -24.98 -3.44
N ALA A 341 17.39 -25.16 -3.89
CA ALA A 341 16.97 -25.18 -5.29
C ALA A 341 15.83 -24.17 -5.49
N PHE A 342 15.69 -23.63 -6.69
CA PHE A 342 14.55 -22.79 -7.03
C PHE A 342 13.30 -23.66 -7.27
N PRO A 343 12.08 -23.11 -7.03
CA PRO A 343 10.83 -23.82 -7.26
C PRO A 343 10.61 -24.15 -8.74
N THR A 344 9.56 -24.92 -9.01
CA THR A 344 9.02 -25.07 -10.37
C THR A 344 8.02 -23.96 -10.65
N GLY A 345 8.00 -23.46 -11.88
CA GLY A 345 7.03 -22.48 -12.36
C GLY A 345 5.88 -23.13 -13.12
N GLY A 346 5.31 -22.40 -14.08
CA GLY A 346 4.16 -22.83 -14.88
C GLY A 346 4.41 -24.18 -15.57
N PHE A 347 3.38 -25.02 -15.57
CA PHE A 347 3.42 -26.38 -16.13
C PHE A 347 4.54 -27.27 -15.56
N GLY A 348 5.01 -26.99 -14.34
CA GLY A 348 6.06 -27.77 -13.67
C GLY A 348 7.47 -27.54 -14.20
N GLN A 349 7.70 -26.49 -15.00
CA GLN A 349 9.02 -26.20 -15.53
C GLN A 349 10.01 -25.76 -14.43
N PRO A 350 11.29 -26.17 -14.48
CA PRO A 350 12.27 -25.71 -13.52
C PRO A 350 12.54 -24.21 -13.66
N VAL A 351 12.55 -23.48 -12.55
CA VAL A 351 12.90 -22.05 -12.58
C VAL A 351 14.41 -21.87 -12.55
N ASN A 352 14.95 -21.22 -13.58
CA ASN A 352 16.31 -20.71 -13.55
C ASN A 352 16.29 -19.19 -13.44
N LEU A 353 17.16 -18.64 -12.59
CA LEU A 353 17.31 -17.21 -12.43
C LEU A 353 18.68 -16.72 -12.91
N PHE A 354 18.64 -15.62 -13.63
CA PHE A 354 19.80 -14.86 -14.06
C PHE A 354 19.64 -13.40 -13.64
N CYS A 355 20.73 -12.74 -13.28
CA CYS A 355 20.70 -11.34 -12.89
C CYS A 355 21.93 -10.59 -13.42
N GLY A 356 21.73 -9.31 -13.76
CA GLY A 356 22.78 -8.40 -14.19
C GLY A 356 22.28 -6.96 -14.23
N GLY A 357 23.00 -6.04 -13.59
CA GLY A 357 22.75 -4.59 -13.69
C GLY A 357 21.46 -4.06 -13.07
N GLY A 358 20.54 -4.89 -12.58
CA GLY A 358 19.19 -4.50 -12.20
C GLY A 358 18.10 -5.18 -13.04
N VAL A 359 18.51 -6.01 -14.01
CA VAL A 359 17.62 -6.93 -14.72
C VAL A 359 17.66 -8.29 -14.04
N ILE A 360 16.49 -8.87 -13.83
CA ILE A 360 16.28 -10.25 -13.38
C ILE A 360 15.55 -10.96 -14.52
N LEU A 361 16.08 -12.10 -14.93
CA LEU A 361 15.44 -12.98 -15.90
C LEU A 361 15.14 -14.30 -15.21
N ALA A 362 13.85 -14.63 -15.09
CA ALA A 362 13.40 -15.98 -14.77
C ALA A 362 13.03 -16.72 -16.05
N THR A 363 13.35 -17.99 -16.10
CA THR A 363 12.80 -18.93 -17.08
C THR A 363 11.91 -19.94 -16.36
N GLY A 364 10.85 -20.40 -17.00
CA GLY A 364 9.90 -21.36 -16.42
C GLY A 364 8.57 -20.75 -15.95
N ASN A 365 8.27 -19.49 -16.30
CA ASN A 365 6.97 -18.86 -16.06
C ASN A 365 6.52 -18.90 -14.60
N ILE A 366 7.33 -18.34 -13.69
CA ILE A 366 7.07 -18.46 -12.24
C ILE A 366 5.82 -17.68 -11.79
N ALA A 367 5.48 -16.58 -12.46
CA ALA A 367 4.33 -15.75 -12.12
C ALA A 367 3.00 -16.45 -12.40
N ALA A 368 2.98 -17.48 -13.26
CA ALA A 368 1.80 -18.33 -13.44
C ALA A 368 1.40 -19.10 -12.16
N VAL A 369 2.31 -19.25 -11.20
CA VAL A 369 2.13 -20.04 -9.97
C VAL A 369 1.76 -19.17 -8.76
N TRP A 370 1.85 -17.85 -8.85
CA TRP A 370 1.58 -16.95 -7.72
C TRP A 370 0.10 -16.76 -7.39
N GLY A 371 -0.78 -16.96 -8.38
CA GLY A 371 -2.21 -16.73 -8.26
C GLY A 371 -3.04 -18.01 -8.12
N LEU A 372 -4.35 -17.84 -8.31
CA LEU A 372 -5.32 -18.93 -8.21
C LEU A 372 -5.18 -19.88 -9.41
N ASP A 373 -5.07 -21.17 -9.12
CA ASP A 373 -5.24 -22.22 -10.11
C ASP A 373 -6.68 -22.73 -10.11
N GLN A 374 -7.45 -22.33 -11.13
CA GLN A 374 -8.84 -22.75 -11.28
C GLN A 374 -9.00 -24.27 -11.38
N GLN A 375 -7.97 -24.97 -11.87
CA GLN A 375 -7.98 -26.42 -12.03
C GLN A 375 -7.52 -27.16 -10.77
N MET A 376 -7.04 -26.42 -9.74
CA MET A 376 -6.54 -26.95 -8.46
C MET A 376 -5.46 -28.04 -8.63
N THR A 377 -4.63 -27.90 -9.66
CA THR A 377 -3.53 -28.80 -10.00
C THR A 377 -2.22 -28.44 -9.30
N ILE A 378 -2.02 -27.17 -8.96
CA ILE A 378 -0.82 -26.71 -8.28
C ILE A 378 -0.89 -27.07 -6.79
N SER A 379 0.14 -27.80 -6.31
CA SER A 379 0.24 -28.13 -4.89
C SER A 379 0.56 -26.90 -4.04
N ARG A 380 0.11 -26.93 -2.78
CA ARG A 380 0.41 -25.86 -1.81
C ARG A 380 1.92 -25.64 -1.62
N GLU A 381 2.73 -26.69 -1.70
CA GLU A 381 4.19 -26.58 -1.57
C GLU A 381 4.82 -25.81 -2.74
N VAL A 382 4.37 -26.09 -3.96
CA VAL A 382 4.83 -25.38 -5.17
C VAL A 382 4.39 -23.92 -5.12
N LEU A 383 3.11 -23.66 -4.81
CA LEU A 383 2.58 -22.31 -4.67
C LEU A 383 3.33 -21.51 -3.60
N ARG A 384 3.55 -22.11 -2.43
CA ARG A 384 4.27 -21.47 -1.33
C ARG A 384 5.71 -21.14 -1.71
N SER A 385 6.44 -22.09 -2.28
CA SER A 385 7.84 -21.89 -2.67
C SER A 385 7.98 -20.84 -3.78
N ALA A 386 7.02 -20.78 -4.72
CA ALA A 386 6.94 -19.76 -5.75
C ALA A 386 6.69 -18.37 -5.16
N GLN A 387 5.73 -18.23 -4.24
CA GLN A 387 5.46 -16.97 -3.54
C GLN A 387 6.66 -16.50 -2.73
N GLU A 388 7.34 -17.39 -2.00
CA GLU A 388 8.57 -17.06 -1.27
C GLU A 388 9.68 -16.55 -2.22
N LEU A 389 9.82 -17.16 -3.40
CA LEU A 389 10.77 -16.65 -4.41
C LEU A 389 10.34 -15.28 -4.96
N GLY A 390 9.04 -15.08 -5.19
CA GLY A 390 8.49 -13.78 -5.57
C GLY A 390 8.79 -12.70 -4.51
N VAL A 391 8.64 -13.03 -3.22
CA VAL A 391 9.00 -12.11 -2.12
C VAL A 391 10.51 -11.82 -2.08
N ASN A 392 11.38 -12.79 -2.41
CA ASN A 392 12.81 -12.52 -2.61
C ASN A 392 13.06 -11.50 -3.73
N ILE A 393 12.33 -11.59 -4.85
CA ILE A 393 12.41 -10.65 -5.97
C ILE A 393 11.95 -9.26 -5.54
N LEU A 394 10.79 -9.16 -4.87
CA LEU A 394 10.26 -7.90 -4.33
C LEU A 394 11.23 -7.24 -3.34
N HIS A 395 11.76 -8.02 -2.39
CA HIS A 395 12.72 -7.54 -1.42
C HIS A 395 14.01 -7.06 -2.08
N TYR A 396 14.51 -7.79 -3.10
CA TYR A 396 15.68 -7.36 -3.85
C TYR A 396 15.45 -6.04 -4.59
N ALA A 397 14.30 -5.88 -5.23
CA ALA A 397 13.94 -4.65 -5.94
C ALA A 397 13.93 -3.44 -5.00
N TRP A 398 13.18 -3.54 -3.91
CA TRP A 398 13.14 -2.53 -2.84
C TRP A 398 14.53 -2.22 -2.28
N HIS A 399 15.31 -3.25 -1.94
CA HIS A 399 16.62 -3.09 -1.34
C HIS A 399 17.62 -2.44 -2.30
N ARG A 400 17.61 -2.82 -3.59
CA ARG A 400 18.45 -2.19 -4.62
C ARG A 400 18.11 -0.72 -4.77
N ARG A 401 16.82 -0.37 -4.84
CA ARG A 401 16.36 1.02 -4.94
C ARG A 401 16.87 1.87 -3.78
N ILE A 402 16.73 1.40 -2.54
CA ILE A 402 17.24 2.10 -1.36
C ILE A 402 18.76 2.25 -1.42
N MET A 403 19.49 1.16 -1.66
CA MET A 403 20.95 1.20 -1.67
C MET A 403 21.48 2.13 -2.74
N THR A 404 20.92 2.11 -3.96
CA THR A 404 21.30 3.04 -5.02
C THR A 404 21.04 4.49 -4.62
N LYS A 405 19.85 4.79 -4.06
CA LYS A 405 19.52 6.14 -3.57
C LYS A 405 20.48 6.60 -2.48
N LEU A 406 20.90 5.73 -1.57
CA LEU A 406 21.88 6.07 -0.52
C LEU A 406 23.25 6.41 -1.11
N HIS A 407 23.70 5.69 -2.14
CA HIS A 407 24.95 6.02 -2.84
C HIS A 407 24.85 7.35 -3.60
N GLN A 408 23.71 7.65 -4.22
CA GLN A 408 23.49 8.90 -4.97
C GLN A 408 23.29 10.12 -4.04
N ALA A 409 22.58 9.94 -2.92
CA ALA A 409 22.34 10.97 -1.91
C ALA A 409 23.58 11.31 -1.08
N SER A 410 24.67 10.54 -1.21
CA SER A 410 25.97 10.86 -0.59
C SER A 410 26.73 11.98 -1.35
N THR A 411 26.07 12.67 -2.28
CA THR A 411 26.61 13.77 -3.10
C THR A 411 26.02 15.14 -2.75
N PHE A 412 25.69 15.36 -1.46
CA PHE A 412 25.32 16.69 -0.95
C PHE A 412 26.57 17.50 -0.58
#